data_AF-A0A0P1E694-F1
#
_entry.id   AF-A0A0P1E694-F1
#
_cell.length_a   1.000
_cell.length_b   1.000
_cell.length_c   1.000
_cell.angle_alpha   90.00
_cell.angle_beta   90.00
_cell.angle_gamma   90.00
#
_symmetry.space_group_name_H-M   'P 1'
#
loop_
_entity.id
_entity.type
_entity.pdbx_description
1 polymer ?
#
loop_
_entity_poly.entity_id
_entity_poly.type
_entity_poly.pdbx_seq_one_letter_code
_entity_poly.pdbx_strand_id
1 'polypeptide(L)'
;MTSTLNNSQTRAEIRLPTSELRDDIPFFTKTLGMRMDMIYPADDPSVAVFSGHGLRLRVERDAPEAAGTIRILTDDPDGFAGGQRTLVAPNGTRVEIDELNPPMVMPETVHSFVVRRLKDQAPWIIGRAGMHYRDLVPDRLGGSIIASHIRIPDGGPVPDMVHFHKVGFQLIFCIHGWVDVVYEDQGDKMRLTAGDCFIQPPEIRHRVLEASDNVQVIEIGVPAEHVTEIDHEMDLPTPNFRPDREWQGQRFVYNKAENSEWGPFRLPGYTCRDTTIAENTKGVAGVQVVRKGQGEPVWATHDTDIHFTFVMTGEVTLEGEGRAPYRLEQGDAFVIPPGMRTKLSEPSDDVELLEVTLPGVFNTDLG
;
A
#
# COMPACT_ATOMS: atom_id res chain seq x y z
N MET A 1 -31.25 -17.10 -17.98
CA MET A 1 -32.26 -17.26 -16.91
C MET A 1 -32.71 -15.88 -16.51
N THR A 2 -34.00 -15.61 -16.61
CA THR A 2 -34.66 -14.34 -16.30
C THR A 2 -34.48 -14.01 -14.82
N SER A 3 -33.73 -12.94 -14.55
CA SER A 3 -33.65 -12.32 -13.22
C SER A 3 -35.05 -11.88 -12.80
N THR A 4 -35.63 -12.57 -11.82
CA THR A 4 -36.77 -12.08 -11.05
C THR A 4 -36.33 -10.81 -10.34
N LEU A 5 -36.78 -9.65 -10.84
CA LEU A 5 -36.73 -8.38 -10.14
C LEU A 5 -37.45 -8.55 -8.80
N ASN A 6 -36.67 -8.61 -7.73
CA ASN A 6 -37.19 -8.62 -6.38
C ASN A 6 -37.72 -7.21 -6.10
N ASN A 7 -39.03 -7.00 -6.29
CA ASN A 7 -39.68 -5.69 -6.19
C ASN A 7 -39.94 -5.26 -4.73
N SER A 8 -39.13 -5.77 -3.79
CA SER A 8 -39.22 -5.42 -2.37
C SER A 8 -38.28 -4.26 -2.07
N GLN A 9 -38.82 -3.20 -1.46
CA GLN A 9 -37.99 -2.11 -0.95
C GLN A 9 -37.50 -2.47 0.45
N THR A 10 -36.23 -2.82 0.57
CA THR A 10 -35.57 -3.07 1.86
C THR A 10 -34.90 -1.80 2.36
N ARG A 11 -35.12 -1.45 3.64
CA ARG A 11 -34.45 -0.34 4.32
C ARG A 11 -33.90 -0.83 5.67
N ALA A 12 -32.65 -0.48 5.96
CA ALA A 12 -32.05 -0.65 7.28
C ALA A 12 -31.96 0.71 7.98
N GLU A 13 -32.05 0.73 9.31
CA GLU A 13 -31.86 1.93 10.12
C GLU A 13 -31.20 1.61 11.46
N ILE A 14 -30.43 2.56 11.99
CA ILE A 14 -29.89 2.51 13.34
C ILE A 14 -30.93 3.12 14.27
N ARG A 15 -31.41 2.36 15.26
CA ARG A 15 -32.27 2.88 16.31
C ARG A 15 -31.45 3.49 17.44
N LEU A 16 -31.78 4.73 17.82
CA LEU A 16 -31.18 5.49 18.90
C LEU A 16 -32.26 5.84 19.93
N PRO A 17 -31.94 5.81 21.23
CA PRO A 17 -32.88 6.24 22.27
C PRO A 17 -33.13 7.75 22.22
N THR A 18 -34.18 8.23 22.89
CA THR A 18 -34.36 9.64 23.23
C THR A 18 -35.19 9.79 24.50
N SER A 19 -34.89 10.81 25.30
CA SER A 19 -35.74 11.30 26.38
C SER A 19 -36.67 12.43 25.96
N GLU A 20 -36.28 13.22 24.94
CA GLU A 20 -37.04 14.38 24.44
C GLU A 20 -36.73 14.59 22.94
N LEU A 21 -37.64 14.09 22.10
CA LEU A 21 -37.46 14.07 20.64
C LEU A 21 -37.36 15.48 20.03
N ARG A 22 -38.02 16.48 20.62
CA ARG A 22 -38.01 17.85 20.08
C ARG A 22 -36.60 18.45 20.10
N ASP A 23 -35.77 18.02 21.05
CA ASP A 23 -34.42 18.55 21.24
C ASP A 23 -33.47 17.89 20.22
N ASP A 24 -33.71 16.63 19.87
CA ASP A 24 -32.95 15.88 18.86
C ASP A 24 -33.19 16.36 17.43
N ILE A 25 -34.43 16.73 17.08
CA ILE A 25 -34.79 17.10 15.70
C ILE A 25 -33.90 18.23 15.13
N PRO A 26 -33.70 19.38 15.81
CA PRO A 26 -32.80 20.43 15.32
C PRO A 26 -31.35 19.97 15.23
N PHE A 27 -30.90 19.06 16.10
CA PHE A 27 -29.55 18.52 16.03
C PHE A 27 -29.37 17.73 14.73
N PHE A 28 -30.20 16.71 14.47
CA PHE A 28 -30.08 15.89 13.27
C PHE A 28 -30.35 16.67 11.98
N THR A 29 -31.31 17.61 11.99
CA THR A 29 -31.68 18.35 10.76
C THR A 29 -30.81 19.56 10.47
N LYS A 30 -30.48 20.38 11.47
CA LYS A 30 -29.75 21.65 11.27
C LYS A 30 -28.26 21.51 11.52
N THR A 31 -27.86 20.73 12.52
CA THR A 31 -26.44 20.56 12.87
C THR A 31 -25.78 19.53 11.96
N LEU A 32 -26.42 18.37 11.78
CA LEU A 32 -25.91 17.31 10.92
C LEU A 32 -26.44 17.37 9.47
N GLY A 33 -27.37 18.29 9.17
CA GLY A 33 -27.88 18.46 7.80
C GLY A 33 -28.69 17.27 7.26
N MET A 34 -29.19 16.38 8.12
CA MET A 34 -29.95 15.20 7.69
C MET A 34 -31.39 15.56 7.33
N ARG A 35 -31.97 14.83 6.37
CA ARG A 35 -33.38 14.96 6.00
C ARG A 35 -34.24 14.15 6.96
N MET A 36 -35.28 14.75 7.53
CA MET A 36 -36.31 14.00 8.23
C MET A 36 -37.25 13.33 7.21
N ASP A 37 -37.35 12.01 7.26
CA ASP A 37 -38.18 11.21 6.35
C ASP A 37 -39.55 10.86 6.94
N MET A 38 -39.64 10.70 8.26
CA MET A 38 -40.85 10.27 8.96
C MET A 38 -40.86 10.78 10.40
N ILE A 39 -42.04 11.07 10.92
CA ILE A 39 -42.30 11.39 12.32
C ILE A 39 -43.63 10.75 12.74
N TYR A 40 -43.69 10.15 13.93
CA TYR A 40 -44.88 9.43 14.41
C TYR A 40 -44.94 9.34 15.96
N PRO A 41 -46.15 9.34 16.56
CA PRO A 41 -47.40 9.78 15.95
C PRO A 41 -47.38 11.29 15.65
N ALA A 42 -48.34 11.79 14.87
CA ALA A 42 -48.32 13.19 14.42
C ALA A 42 -48.71 14.20 15.52
N ASP A 43 -49.45 13.75 16.53
CA ASP A 43 -50.05 14.55 17.61
C ASP A 43 -49.25 14.51 18.92
N ASP A 44 -48.45 13.47 19.17
CA ASP A 44 -47.44 13.40 20.23
C ASP A 44 -46.22 12.58 19.77
N PRO A 45 -45.32 13.17 18.95
CA PRO A 45 -44.20 12.45 18.37
C PRO A 45 -43.30 11.75 19.40
N SER A 46 -43.17 10.43 19.27
CA SER A 46 -42.24 9.60 20.04
C SER A 46 -41.17 8.96 19.17
N VAL A 47 -41.31 9.06 17.84
CA VAL A 47 -40.39 8.53 16.84
C VAL A 47 -40.14 9.57 15.75
N ALA A 48 -38.88 9.76 15.36
CA ALA A 48 -38.51 10.40 14.11
C ALA A 48 -37.47 9.56 13.36
N VAL A 49 -37.53 9.58 12.04
CA VAL A 49 -36.55 8.90 11.19
C VAL A 49 -35.91 9.89 10.22
N PHE A 50 -34.58 9.85 10.17
CA PHE A 50 -33.74 10.74 9.37
C PHE A 50 -32.92 9.92 8.38
N SER A 51 -32.58 10.52 7.23
CA SER A 51 -31.58 9.99 6.30
C SER A 51 -30.62 11.07 5.82
N GLY A 52 -29.36 10.68 5.62
CA GLY A 52 -28.27 11.55 5.18
C GLY A 52 -26.93 10.84 5.34
N HIS A 53 -25.92 11.25 4.57
CA HIS A 53 -24.54 10.74 4.72
C HIS A 53 -24.41 9.22 4.63
N GLY A 54 -25.25 8.57 3.81
CA GLY A 54 -25.29 7.10 3.70
C GLY A 54 -25.93 6.36 4.88
N LEU A 55 -26.44 7.08 5.89
CA LEU A 55 -27.07 6.51 7.08
C LEU A 55 -28.57 6.83 7.15
N ARG A 56 -29.31 5.90 7.76
CA ARG A 56 -30.70 6.10 8.18
C ARG A 56 -30.79 5.91 9.69
N LEU A 57 -31.29 6.92 10.40
CA LEU A 57 -31.35 6.95 11.86
C LEU A 57 -32.81 7.03 12.33
N ARG A 58 -33.23 6.08 13.16
CA ARG A 58 -34.51 6.13 13.89
C ARG A 58 -34.24 6.58 15.31
N VAL A 59 -34.79 7.70 15.72
CA VAL A 59 -34.75 8.18 17.12
C VAL A 59 -36.11 7.84 17.75
N GLU A 60 -36.11 7.04 18.82
CA GLU A 60 -37.32 6.49 19.42
C GLU A 60 -37.29 6.59 20.96
N ARG A 61 -38.39 7.09 21.52
CA ARG A 61 -38.58 7.18 22.98
C ARG A 61 -38.62 5.78 23.58
N ASP A 62 -37.99 5.62 24.74
CA ASP A 62 -37.91 4.36 25.49
C ASP A 62 -37.25 3.20 24.71
N ALA A 63 -36.48 3.51 23.66
CA ALA A 63 -35.69 2.49 22.98
C ALA A 63 -34.69 1.85 23.97
N PRO A 64 -34.55 0.52 24.00
CA PRO A 64 -33.72 -0.18 24.98
C PRO A 64 -32.22 -0.06 24.70
N GLU A 65 -31.82 0.38 23.50
CA GLU A 65 -30.43 0.56 23.13
C GLU A 65 -29.80 1.76 23.86
N ALA A 66 -28.54 1.63 24.25
CA ALA A 66 -27.75 2.77 24.71
C ALA A 66 -27.37 3.68 23.52
N ALA A 67 -27.12 4.95 23.81
CA ALA A 67 -26.59 5.87 22.81
C ALA A 67 -25.23 5.38 22.26
N GLY A 68 -25.09 5.39 20.93
CA GLY A 68 -23.90 4.93 20.23
C GLY A 68 -22.96 6.06 19.80
N THR A 69 -21.97 5.72 18.96
CA THR A 69 -21.13 6.70 18.25
C THR A 69 -21.41 6.63 16.76
N ILE A 70 -21.67 7.77 16.12
CA ILE A 70 -21.74 7.94 14.67
C ILE A 70 -20.46 8.65 14.23
N ARG A 71 -19.73 8.09 13.26
CA ARG A 71 -18.60 8.76 12.63
C ARG A 71 -19.00 9.22 11.24
N ILE A 72 -18.92 10.53 11.01
CA ILE A 72 -19.20 11.19 9.73
C ILE A 72 -17.86 11.59 9.12
N LEU A 73 -17.62 11.14 7.89
CA LEU A 73 -16.40 11.44 7.16
C LEU A 73 -16.76 12.35 5.97
N THR A 74 -16.12 13.51 5.88
CA THR A 74 -16.41 14.53 4.85
C THR A 74 -15.13 15.19 4.34
N ASP A 75 -15.15 15.68 3.11
CA ASP A 75 -14.10 16.47 2.48
C ASP A 75 -13.97 17.89 3.05
N ASP A 76 -15.01 18.43 3.70
CA ASP A 76 -15.00 19.73 4.37
C ASP A 76 -15.46 19.62 5.84
N PRO A 77 -14.65 19.03 6.72
CA PRO A 77 -15.01 18.85 8.12
C PRO A 77 -15.05 20.17 8.91
N ASP A 78 -14.38 21.23 8.44
CA ASP A 78 -14.41 22.55 9.09
C ASP A 78 -15.66 23.35 8.71
N GLY A 79 -16.19 23.16 7.50
CA GLY A 79 -17.51 23.69 7.11
C GLY A 79 -18.69 22.88 7.66
N PHE A 80 -18.47 21.64 8.11
CA PHE A 80 -19.50 20.77 8.65
C PHE A 80 -19.77 21.03 10.15
N ALA A 81 -21.05 21.03 10.57
CA ALA A 81 -21.47 21.24 11.97
C ALA A 81 -20.81 22.45 12.67
N GLY A 82 -20.51 23.52 11.92
CA GLY A 82 -19.82 24.71 12.43
C GLY A 82 -18.37 24.45 12.87
N GLY A 83 -17.69 23.47 12.26
CA GLY A 83 -16.29 23.13 12.50
C GLY A 83 -16.02 22.27 13.73
N GLN A 84 -17.06 21.77 14.40
CA GLN A 84 -16.89 20.89 15.56
C GLN A 84 -16.49 19.48 15.12
N ARG A 85 -15.40 18.93 15.67
CA ARG A 85 -14.94 17.56 15.37
C ARG A 85 -15.54 16.48 16.27
N THR A 86 -16.09 16.86 17.41
CA THR A 86 -16.79 15.95 18.32
C THR A 86 -18.00 16.65 18.91
N LEU A 87 -19.17 16.04 18.78
CA LEU A 87 -20.43 16.50 19.33
C LEU A 87 -21.10 15.39 20.15
N VAL A 88 -22.00 15.78 21.03
CA VAL A 88 -22.92 14.88 21.71
C VAL A 88 -24.33 15.37 21.44
N ALA A 89 -25.14 14.53 20.81
CA ALA A 89 -26.56 14.79 20.58
C ALA A 89 -27.32 14.85 21.91
N PRO A 90 -28.47 15.53 21.98
CA PRO A 90 -29.28 15.61 23.21
C PRO A 90 -29.64 14.24 23.79
N ASN A 91 -29.92 13.25 22.94
CA ASN A 91 -30.13 11.86 23.35
C ASN A 91 -28.87 11.09 23.81
N GLY A 92 -27.70 11.75 23.87
CA GLY A 92 -26.43 11.17 24.30
C GLY A 92 -25.61 10.51 23.19
N THR A 93 -26.10 10.45 21.93
CA THR A 93 -25.34 9.87 20.82
C THR A 93 -24.11 10.73 20.54
N ARG A 94 -22.93 10.11 20.56
CA ARG A 94 -21.69 10.80 20.22
C ARG A 94 -21.54 10.86 18.70
N VAL A 95 -21.12 12.02 18.19
CA VAL A 95 -20.84 12.22 16.76
C VAL A 95 -19.39 12.66 16.61
N GLU A 96 -18.63 11.93 15.82
CA GLU A 96 -17.28 12.29 15.40
C GLU A 96 -17.32 12.76 13.95
N ILE A 97 -16.69 13.89 13.65
CA ILE A 97 -16.53 14.40 12.30
C ILE A 97 -15.05 14.40 11.96
N ASP A 98 -14.72 13.76 10.86
CA ASP A 98 -13.34 13.59 10.42
C ASP A 98 -13.24 13.68 8.89
N GLU A 99 -12.02 13.71 8.39
CA GLU A 99 -11.74 13.80 6.95
C GLU A 99 -12.17 12.52 6.23
N LEU A 100 -12.84 12.67 5.08
CA LEU A 100 -13.21 11.56 4.19
C LEU A 100 -11.98 10.88 3.60
N ASN A 101 -11.00 11.68 3.22
CA ASN A 101 -9.74 11.25 2.64
C ASN A 101 -8.60 11.92 3.41
N PRO A 102 -8.21 11.40 4.59
CA PRO A 102 -7.11 11.97 5.33
C PRO A 102 -5.84 11.94 4.46
N PRO A 103 -5.01 13.00 4.50
CA PRO A 103 -3.78 13.03 3.72
C PRO A 103 -2.85 11.89 4.17
N MET A 104 -2.14 11.30 3.21
CA MET A 104 -1.09 10.34 3.52
C MET A 104 0.00 11.05 4.33
N VAL A 105 0.30 10.51 5.51
CA VAL A 105 1.39 11.01 6.36
C VAL A 105 2.64 10.20 6.06
N MET A 106 3.73 10.89 5.70
CA MET A 106 5.04 10.29 5.54
C MET A 106 5.81 10.39 6.87
N PRO A 107 6.14 9.26 7.52
CA PRO A 107 7.01 9.28 8.69
C PRO A 107 8.42 9.74 8.31
N GLU A 108 9.12 10.36 9.25
CA GLU A 108 10.55 10.64 9.10
C GLU A 108 11.33 9.32 9.12
N THR A 109 12.18 9.09 8.12
CA THR A 109 12.98 7.88 8.01
C THR A 109 13.99 7.80 9.16
N VAL A 110 13.96 6.69 9.89
CA VAL A 110 14.97 6.37 10.89
C VAL A 110 16.10 5.59 10.22
N HIS A 111 17.27 6.21 10.09
CA HIS A 111 18.43 5.57 9.47
C HIS A 111 19.02 4.48 10.36
N SER A 112 18.89 3.23 9.92
CA SER A 112 19.44 2.06 10.62
C SER A 112 20.16 1.12 9.65
N PHE A 113 21.23 0.47 10.12
CA PHE A 113 21.85 -0.65 9.41
C PHE A 113 21.17 -1.93 9.85
N VAL A 114 20.44 -2.55 8.93
CA VAL A 114 19.63 -3.76 9.16
C VAL A 114 20.16 -4.87 8.30
N VAL A 115 20.34 -6.06 8.86
CA VAL A 115 20.59 -7.29 8.10
C VAL A 115 19.56 -8.31 8.52
N ARG A 116 18.82 -8.83 7.55
CA ARG A 116 17.75 -9.79 7.73
C ARG A 116 18.12 -11.08 7.01
N ARG A 117 18.58 -12.08 7.75
CA ARG A 117 18.91 -13.39 7.17
C ARG A 117 17.72 -14.33 7.21
N LEU A 118 17.52 -15.07 6.13
CA LEU A 118 16.49 -16.08 6.01
C LEU A 118 16.80 -17.32 6.84
N LYS A 119 18.08 -17.67 6.98
CA LYS A 119 18.53 -18.78 7.84
C LYS A 119 18.06 -18.64 9.29
N ASP A 120 17.75 -17.42 9.73
CA ASP A 120 17.26 -17.14 11.08
C ASP A 120 15.77 -17.53 11.28
N GLN A 121 15.13 -18.22 10.31
CA GLN A 121 13.78 -18.81 10.36
C GLN A 121 12.68 -17.82 10.77
N ALA A 122 12.68 -16.63 10.18
CA ALA A 122 11.54 -15.72 10.34
C ALA A 122 10.23 -16.43 9.91
N PRO A 123 9.24 -16.56 10.80
CA PRO A 123 8.01 -17.26 10.48
C PRO A 123 7.24 -16.51 9.40
N TRP A 124 6.65 -17.25 8.47
CA TRP A 124 5.65 -16.71 7.57
C TRP A 124 4.43 -16.28 8.39
N ILE A 125 3.91 -15.09 8.11
CA ILE A 125 2.65 -14.59 8.64
C ILE A 125 1.60 -14.78 7.56
N ILE A 126 0.50 -15.46 7.88
CA ILE A 126 -0.64 -15.57 6.96
C ILE A 126 -1.35 -14.22 6.95
N GLY A 127 -1.34 -13.54 5.80
CA GLY A 127 -2.03 -12.27 5.58
C GLY A 127 -3.35 -12.45 4.82
N ARG A 128 -3.70 -11.43 4.02
CA ARG A 128 -4.96 -11.43 3.26
C ARG A 128 -4.95 -12.51 2.16
N ALA A 129 -6.14 -13.00 1.81
CA ALA A 129 -6.35 -13.97 0.73
C ALA A 129 -5.46 -15.24 0.78
N GLY A 130 -4.98 -15.64 1.97
CA GLY A 130 -4.10 -16.80 2.14
C GLY A 130 -2.65 -16.57 1.73
N MET A 131 -2.26 -15.33 1.39
CA MET A 131 -0.89 -14.98 1.05
C MET A 131 -0.01 -15.02 2.30
N HIS A 132 1.21 -15.53 2.16
CA HIS A 132 2.19 -15.59 3.23
C HIS A 132 3.17 -14.41 3.11
N TYR A 133 3.36 -13.68 4.20
CA TYR A 133 4.23 -12.51 4.26
C TYR A 133 5.42 -12.78 5.16
N ARG A 134 6.58 -12.26 4.75
CA ARG A 134 7.78 -12.20 5.56
C ARG A 134 8.36 -10.80 5.49
N ASP A 135 8.43 -10.15 6.65
CA ASP A 135 9.01 -8.81 6.78
C ASP A 135 10.54 -8.85 6.64
N LEU A 136 11.04 -8.05 5.70
CA LEU A 136 12.46 -7.92 5.35
C LEU A 136 13.13 -6.73 6.07
N VAL A 137 12.36 -5.78 6.61
CA VAL A 137 12.85 -4.62 7.36
C VAL A 137 11.95 -4.43 8.60
N PRO A 138 12.17 -5.21 9.68
CA PRO A 138 11.23 -5.28 10.81
C PRO A 138 11.00 -3.97 11.57
N ASP A 139 11.99 -3.07 11.61
CA ASP A 139 11.86 -1.74 12.22
C ASP A 139 11.19 -0.71 11.29
N ARG A 140 10.95 -1.10 10.02
CA ARG A 140 10.32 -0.31 8.95
C ARG A 140 10.96 1.06 8.75
N LEU A 141 12.21 1.23 9.20
CA LEU A 141 12.92 2.51 9.28
C LEU A 141 12.06 3.62 9.91
N GLY A 142 11.38 3.32 11.02
CA GLY A 142 10.48 4.28 11.67
C GLY A 142 9.10 4.41 11.00
N GLY A 143 8.72 3.45 10.16
CA GLY A 143 7.46 3.42 9.43
C GLY A 143 7.52 4.01 8.01
N SER A 144 8.68 4.47 7.56
CA SER A 144 8.83 5.05 6.22
C SER A 144 8.78 4.02 5.10
N ILE A 145 9.05 2.74 5.37
CA ILE A 145 9.03 1.68 4.35
C ILE A 145 8.54 0.34 4.91
N ILE A 146 7.79 -0.39 4.11
CA ILE A 146 7.60 -1.84 4.26
C ILE A 146 8.29 -2.55 3.10
N ALA A 147 9.06 -3.59 3.43
CA ALA A 147 9.64 -4.51 2.46
C ALA A 147 9.19 -5.92 2.80
N SER A 148 8.38 -6.51 1.92
CA SER A 148 7.75 -7.80 2.15
C SER A 148 8.24 -8.81 1.12
N HIS A 149 8.68 -9.97 1.56
CA HIS A 149 8.67 -11.15 0.72
C HIS A 149 7.30 -11.82 0.86
N ILE A 150 6.55 -11.85 -0.24
CA ILE A 150 5.21 -12.42 -0.30
C ILE A 150 5.25 -13.73 -1.09
N ARG A 151 4.54 -14.75 -0.60
CA ARG A 151 4.41 -16.06 -1.23
C ARG A 151 2.95 -16.47 -1.32
N ILE A 152 2.54 -17.01 -2.47
CA ILE A 152 1.25 -17.70 -2.62
C ILE A 152 1.55 -19.19 -2.82
N PRO A 153 1.30 -20.06 -1.83
CA PRO A 153 1.66 -21.48 -1.92
C PRO A 153 0.88 -22.21 -3.02
N ASP A 154 -0.44 -22.05 -3.03
CA ASP A 154 -1.36 -22.72 -3.94
C ASP A 154 -1.83 -21.74 -5.01
N GLY A 155 -1.53 -22.02 -6.28
CA GLY A 155 -1.86 -21.17 -7.41
C GLY A 155 -3.33 -21.29 -7.85
N GLY A 156 -3.64 -20.58 -8.93
CA GLY A 156 -4.98 -20.48 -9.51
C GLY A 156 -5.59 -19.09 -9.36
N PRO A 157 -6.92 -18.97 -9.51
CA PRO A 157 -7.62 -17.69 -9.43
C PRO A 157 -7.41 -17.01 -8.08
N VAL A 158 -7.01 -15.74 -8.09
CA VAL A 158 -6.85 -14.96 -6.87
C VAL A 158 -8.18 -14.26 -6.58
N PRO A 159 -8.76 -14.40 -5.37
CA PRO A 159 -10.04 -13.79 -5.00
C PRO A 159 -9.87 -12.30 -4.67
N ASP A 160 -9.31 -11.55 -5.61
CA ASP A 160 -9.03 -10.13 -5.50
C ASP A 160 -10.16 -9.30 -6.15
N MET A 161 -10.28 -8.05 -5.71
CA MET A 161 -11.22 -7.05 -6.23
C MET A 161 -10.46 -5.88 -6.83
N VAL A 162 -11.10 -5.07 -7.67
CA VAL A 162 -10.47 -3.83 -8.12
C VAL A 162 -10.22 -2.95 -6.91
N HIS A 163 -8.97 -2.56 -6.73
CA HIS A 163 -8.55 -1.74 -5.59
C HIS A 163 -7.38 -0.85 -5.96
N PHE A 164 -7.04 0.06 -5.06
CA PHE A 164 -5.88 0.92 -5.18
C PHE A 164 -5.30 1.23 -3.79
N HIS A 165 -4.05 1.71 -3.79
CA HIS A 165 -3.34 2.08 -2.57
C HIS A 165 -3.06 3.58 -2.53
N LYS A 166 -3.29 4.19 -1.35
CA LYS A 166 -2.88 5.57 -1.05
C LYS A 166 -1.45 5.54 -0.50
N VAL A 167 -0.49 5.47 -1.42
CA VAL A 167 0.95 5.32 -1.17
C VAL A 167 1.73 6.41 -1.89
N GLY A 168 2.95 6.69 -1.44
CA GLY A 168 3.91 7.51 -2.16
C GLY A 168 4.69 6.70 -3.21
N PHE A 169 4.89 5.40 -2.99
CA PHE A 169 5.54 4.50 -3.95
C PHE A 169 5.18 3.04 -3.65
N GLN A 170 5.02 2.23 -4.70
CA GLN A 170 4.87 0.78 -4.57
C GLN A 170 5.52 0.03 -5.73
N LEU A 171 6.31 -0.97 -5.40
CA LEU A 171 6.99 -1.89 -6.32
C LEU A 171 6.52 -3.31 -6.06
N ILE A 172 6.24 -4.06 -7.12
CA ILE A 172 6.11 -5.52 -7.08
C ILE A 172 7.18 -6.11 -8.00
N PHE A 173 8.12 -6.88 -7.45
CA PHE A 173 9.17 -7.57 -8.18
C PHE A 173 8.99 -9.08 -8.05
N CYS A 174 8.84 -9.80 -9.17
CA CYS A 174 8.64 -11.24 -9.12
C CYS A 174 9.99 -11.96 -9.05
N ILE A 175 10.17 -12.87 -8.08
CA ILE A 175 11.42 -13.64 -7.89
C ILE A 175 11.24 -15.14 -8.17
N HIS A 176 10.01 -15.64 -8.18
CA HIS A 176 9.71 -17.03 -8.53
C HIS A 176 8.27 -17.15 -9.03
N GLY A 177 8.04 -17.98 -10.05
CA GLY A 177 6.69 -18.23 -10.58
C GLY A 177 6.17 -17.09 -11.46
N TRP A 178 4.85 -16.91 -11.48
CA TRP A 178 4.20 -15.84 -12.23
C TRP A 178 2.87 -15.39 -11.62
N VAL A 179 2.44 -14.18 -11.95
CA VAL A 179 1.12 -13.62 -11.61
C VAL A 179 0.52 -12.84 -12.78
N ASP A 180 -0.75 -13.09 -13.08
CA ASP A 180 -1.55 -12.33 -14.05
C ASP A 180 -2.25 -11.17 -13.34
N VAL A 181 -2.07 -9.95 -13.84
CA VAL A 181 -2.58 -8.71 -13.25
C VAL A 181 -3.17 -7.83 -14.35
N VAL A 182 -4.19 -7.03 -14.01
CA VAL A 182 -4.73 -5.98 -14.89
C VAL A 182 -4.65 -4.64 -14.17
N TYR A 183 -4.31 -3.58 -14.91
CA TYR A 183 -4.15 -2.22 -14.39
C TYR A 183 -5.00 -1.23 -15.20
N GLU A 184 -5.49 -0.21 -14.52
CA GLU A 184 -6.16 0.95 -15.10
C GLU A 184 -5.32 1.54 -16.24
N ASP A 185 -5.95 1.72 -17.41
CA ASP A 185 -5.38 2.35 -18.60
C ASP A 185 -4.17 1.63 -19.23
N GLN A 186 -3.81 0.42 -18.78
CA GLN A 186 -2.68 -0.36 -19.31
C GLN A 186 -3.07 -1.48 -20.27
N GLY A 187 -4.36 -1.57 -20.63
CA GLY A 187 -4.87 -2.54 -21.60
C GLY A 187 -5.21 -3.89 -20.97
N ASP A 188 -5.09 -4.95 -21.76
CA ASP A 188 -5.43 -6.31 -21.34
C ASP A 188 -4.51 -6.83 -20.22
N LYS A 189 -4.87 -8.00 -19.67
CA LYS A 189 -4.08 -8.65 -18.63
C LYS A 189 -2.60 -8.82 -19.01
N MET A 190 -1.72 -8.61 -18.04
CA MET A 190 -0.28 -8.76 -18.16
C MET A 190 0.20 -9.85 -17.21
N ARG A 191 1.22 -10.61 -17.62
CA ARG A 191 1.83 -11.66 -16.80
C ARG A 191 3.19 -11.22 -16.28
N LEU A 192 3.32 -11.04 -14.97
CA LEU A 192 4.59 -10.80 -14.31
C LEU A 192 5.29 -12.13 -14.04
N THR A 193 6.50 -12.32 -14.57
CA THR A 193 7.30 -13.54 -14.36
C THR A 193 8.58 -13.24 -13.59
N ALA A 194 9.29 -14.28 -13.12
CA ALA A 194 10.52 -14.10 -12.35
C ALA A 194 11.54 -13.20 -13.07
N GLY A 195 12.02 -12.17 -12.37
CA GLY A 195 12.89 -11.11 -12.85
C GLY A 195 12.15 -9.85 -13.32
N ASP A 196 10.85 -9.93 -13.61
CA ASP A 196 10.06 -8.77 -14.02
C ASP A 196 9.65 -7.93 -12.80
N CYS A 197 9.35 -6.65 -13.02
CA CYS A 197 8.70 -5.82 -12.01
C CYS A 197 7.63 -4.88 -12.56
N PHE A 198 6.70 -4.52 -11.67
CA PHE A 198 5.77 -3.42 -11.85
C PHE A 198 6.05 -2.30 -10.84
N ILE A 199 5.91 -1.06 -11.29
CA ILE A 199 5.52 0.01 -10.37
C ILE A 199 4.01 0.13 -10.39
N GLN A 200 3.43 0.28 -9.21
CA GLN A 200 2.02 0.59 -9.02
C GLN A 200 1.97 2.06 -8.54
N PRO A 201 1.81 3.03 -9.46
CA PRO A 201 1.72 4.44 -9.07
C PRO A 201 0.60 4.69 -8.05
N PRO A 202 0.69 5.78 -7.26
CA PRO A 202 -0.32 6.12 -6.28
C PRO A 202 -1.73 6.08 -6.86
N GLU A 203 -2.64 5.36 -6.20
CA GLU A 203 -4.05 5.26 -6.57
C GLU A 203 -4.35 4.66 -7.96
N ILE A 204 -3.40 3.97 -8.62
CA ILE A 204 -3.72 3.19 -9.82
C ILE A 204 -4.64 2.01 -9.46
N ARG A 205 -5.80 1.91 -10.13
CA ARG A 205 -6.68 0.75 -9.92
C ARG A 205 -6.06 -0.48 -10.55
N HIS A 206 -6.09 -1.58 -9.82
CA HIS A 206 -5.57 -2.85 -10.30
C HIS A 206 -6.27 -4.03 -9.65
N ARG A 207 -6.04 -5.21 -10.22
CA ARG A 207 -6.55 -6.48 -9.73
C ARG A 207 -5.63 -7.62 -10.13
N VAL A 208 -5.29 -8.46 -9.16
CA VAL A 208 -4.63 -9.74 -9.40
C VAL A 208 -5.68 -10.77 -9.86
N LEU A 209 -5.43 -11.42 -10.98
CA LEU A 209 -6.38 -12.36 -11.59
C LEU A 209 -6.06 -13.81 -11.24
N GLU A 210 -4.81 -14.21 -11.43
CA GLU A 210 -4.36 -15.59 -11.32
C GLU A 210 -2.89 -15.64 -10.93
N ALA A 211 -2.48 -16.64 -10.18
CA ALA A 211 -1.10 -16.86 -9.77
C ALA A 211 -0.65 -18.30 -10.06
N SER A 212 0.64 -18.49 -10.31
CA SER A 212 1.23 -19.82 -10.33
C SER A 212 1.34 -20.43 -8.94
N ASP A 213 1.43 -21.75 -8.86
CA ASP A 213 1.86 -22.41 -7.64
C ASP A 213 3.19 -21.83 -7.16
N ASN A 214 3.27 -21.58 -5.85
CA ASN A 214 4.47 -21.09 -5.19
C ASN A 214 5.04 -19.78 -5.78
N VAL A 215 4.21 -18.89 -6.34
CA VAL A 215 4.70 -17.57 -6.77
C VAL A 215 5.27 -16.82 -5.57
N GLN A 216 6.40 -16.16 -5.76
CA GLN A 216 7.05 -15.31 -4.76
C GLN A 216 7.40 -13.96 -5.36
N VAL A 217 7.06 -12.90 -4.64
CA VAL A 217 7.34 -11.52 -5.02
C VAL A 217 7.98 -10.76 -3.86
N ILE A 218 8.79 -9.77 -4.20
CA ILE A 218 9.22 -8.71 -3.27
C ILE A 218 8.32 -7.52 -3.50
N GLU A 219 7.64 -7.08 -2.45
CA GLU A 219 6.87 -5.85 -2.43
C GLU A 219 7.63 -4.80 -1.62
N ILE A 220 7.76 -3.60 -2.18
CA ILE A 220 8.15 -2.40 -1.44
C ILE A 220 6.97 -1.45 -1.42
N GLY A 221 6.58 -0.96 -0.25
CA GLY A 221 5.54 0.04 -0.06
C GLY A 221 6.02 1.20 0.81
N VAL A 222 5.68 2.43 0.41
CA VAL A 222 6.10 3.66 1.10
C VAL A 222 4.88 4.58 1.21
N PRO A 223 4.42 4.94 2.43
CA PRO A 223 4.94 4.51 3.73
C PRO A 223 4.57 3.06 4.07
N ALA A 224 5.10 2.55 5.19
CA ALA A 224 4.90 1.16 5.62
C ALA A 224 3.44 0.82 5.92
N GLU A 225 2.67 1.78 6.42
CA GLU A 225 1.23 1.67 6.66
C GLU A 225 0.48 2.61 5.71
N HIS A 226 -0.42 2.05 4.92
CA HIS A 226 -1.13 2.81 3.91
C HIS A 226 -2.54 2.26 3.70
N VAL A 227 -3.44 3.12 3.24
CA VAL A 227 -4.83 2.76 2.98
C VAL A 227 -4.92 1.97 1.67
N THR A 228 -5.65 0.86 1.70
CA THR A 228 -6.11 0.14 0.51
C THR A 228 -7.60 0.35 0.39
N GLU A 229 -8.08 0.85 -0.75
CA GLU A 229 -9.49 1.14 -1.00
C GLU A 229 -10.01 0.24 -2.12
N ILE A 230 -11.18 -0.37 -1.89
CA ILE A 230 -11.84 -1.23 -2.88
C ILE A 230 -12.72 -0.34 -3.75
N ASP A 231 -12.54 -0.44 -5.06
CA ASP A 231 -13.36 0.24 -6.05
C ASP A 231 -14.44 -0.73 -6.53
N HIS A 232 -15.68 -0.50 -6.10
CA HIS A 232 -16.83 -1.32 -6.47
C HIS A 232 -17.47 -0.88 -7.80
N GLU A 233 -17.05 0.25 -8.36
CA GLU A 233 -17.66 0.84 -9.55
C GLU A 233 -16.82 0.59 -10.82
N MET A 234 -15.49 0.59 -10.69
CA MET A 234 -14.59 0.40 -11.83
C MET A 234 -14.50 -1.06 -12.28
N ASP A 235 -14.74 -1.28 -13.57
CA ASP A 235 -14.39 -2.52 -14.26
C ASP A 235 -12.98 -2.42 -14.88
N LEU A 236 -12.21 -3.51 -14.78
CA LEU A 236 -10.92 -3.67 -15.46
C LEU A 236 -10.98 -4.84 -16.47
N PRO A 237 -10.35 -4.73 -17.65
CA PRO A 237 -9.57 -3.57 -18.12
C PRO A 237 -10.45 -2.36 -18.45
N THR A 238 -9.89 -1.14 -18.34
CA THR A 238 -10.60 0.09 -18.75
C THR A 238 -10.76 0.14 -20.28
N PRO A 239 -11.79 0.83 -20.80
CA PRO A 239 -11.99 0.96 -22.25
C PRO A 239 -10.93 1.83 -22.94
N ASN A 240 -10.16 2.62 -22.19
CA ASN A 240 -9.13 3.50 -22.71
C ASN A 240 -7.75 2.88 -22.45
N PHE A 241 -6.84 2.98 -23.43
CA PHE A 241 -5.44 2.65 -23.24
C PHE A 241 -4.62 3.95 -23.18
N ARG A 242 -4.04 4.25 -22.01
CA ARG A 242 -3.26 5.47 -21.74
C ARG A 242 -1.96 5.10 -20.99
N PRO A 243 -1.00 4.43 -21.66
CA PRO A 243 0.23 3.94 -21.02
C PRO A 243 1.15 5.07 -20.49
N ASP A 244 0.96 6.30 -20.97
CA ASP A 244 1.72 7.47 -20.53
C ASP A 244 1.02 8.30 -19.44
N ARG A 245 -0.14 7.85 -18.92
CA ARG A 245 -0.83 8.55 -17.83
C ARG A 245 0.09 8.62 -16.61
N GLU A 246 0.06 9.78 -15.95
CA GLU A 246 0.73 9.98 -14.66
C GLU A 246 -0.29 9.96 -13.52
N TRP A 247 0.09 9.33 -12.41
CA TRP A 247 -0.60 9.39 -11.13
C TRP A 247 0.33 10.07 -10.14
N GLN A 248 -0.05 11.26 -9.69
CA GLN A 248 0.75 12.05 -8.74
C GLN A 248 2.22 12.21 -9.19
N GLY A 249 2.45 12.38 -10.50
CA GLY A 249 3.78 12.56 -11.09
C GLY A 249 4.55 11.27 -11.43
N GLN A 250 3.96 10.10 -11.19
CA GLN A 250 4.56 8.79 -11.47
C GLN A 250 3.81 8.05 -12.58
N ARG A 251 4.55 7.34 -13.43
CA ARG A 251 3.99 6.51 -14.49
C ARG A 251 4.05 5.03 -14.12
N PHE A 252 3.10 4.27 -14.62
CA PHE A 252 3.17 2.81 -14.55
C PHE A 252 4.40 2.33 -15.34
N VAL A 253 5.11 1.36 -14.77
CA VAL A 253 6.25 0.71 -15.43
C VAL A 253 6.02 -0.77 -15.39
N TYR A 254 6.14 -1.43 -16.54
CA TYR A 254 6.31 -2.87 -16.63
C TYR A 254 7.69 -3.16 -17.20
N ASN A 255 8.65 -3.42 -16.32
CA ASN A 255 10.01 -3.77 -16.71
C ASN A 255 10.15 -5.29 -16.79
N LYS A 256 10.58 -5.80 -17.95
CA LYS A 256 10.78 -7.22 -18.19
C LYS A 256 12.25 -7.59 -18.09
N ALA A 257 12.58 -8.70 -17.44
CA ALA A 257 13.97 -9.20 -17.39
C ALA A 257 14.46 -9.70 -18.74
N GLU A 258 13.59 -10.31 -19.51
CA GLU A 258 13.93 -10.81 -20.83
C GLU A 258 14.42 -9.68 -21.75
N ASN A 259 15.52 -9.91 -22.46
CA ASN A 259 16.13 -8.98 -23.41
C ASN A 259 16.59 -7.63 -22.83
N SER A 260 16.71 -7.54 -21.50
CA SER A 260 17.22 -6.33 -20.85
C SER A 260 18.70 -6.11 -21.10
N GLU A 261 19.07 -4.84 -21.26
CA GLU A 261 20.46 -4.40 -21.36
C GLU A 261 21.12 -4.33 -19.98
N TRP A 262 22.39 -4.70 -19.94
CA TRP A 262 23.24 -4.63 -18.75
C TRP A 262 24.29 -3.54 -18.96
N GLY A 263 24.34 -2.59 -18.04
CA GLY A 263 25.23 -1.45 -18.09
C GLY A 263 26.21 -1.40 -16.92
N PRO A 264 27.13 -0.42 -16.91
CA PRO A 264 27.98 -0.14 -15.76
C PRO A 264 27.14 0.13 -14.52
N PHE A 265 27.57 -0.38 -13.38
CA PHE A 265 27.01 -0.03 -12.08
C PHE A 265 27.93 0.97 -11.37
N ARG A 266 27.36 1.77 -10.46
CA ARG A 266 28.12 2.79 -9.72
C ARG A 266 29.21 2.20 -8.81
N LEU A 267 29.04 0.97 -8.34
CA LEU A 267 30.06 0.25 -7.57
C LEU A 267 30.95 -0.58 -8.52
N PRO A 268 32.28 -0.38 -8.53
CA PRO A 268 33.22 -1.25 -9.21
C PRO A 268 33.05 -2.74 -8.84
N GLY A 269 33.28 -3.63 -9.80
CA GLY A 269 33.07 -5.07 -9.61
C GLY A 269 31.64 -5.55 -9.88
N TYR A 270 30.74 -4.64 -10.28
CA TYR A 270 29.34 -4.94 -10.55
C TYR A 270 28.83 -4.31 -11.85
N THR A 271 27.77 -4.90 -12.40
CA THR A 271 26.99 -4.41 -13.53
C THR A 271 25.52 -4.40 -13.12
N CYS A 272 24.69 -3.58 -13.76
CA CYS A 272 23.28 -3.53 -13.45
C CYS A 272 22.39 -3.51 -14.68
N ARG A 273 21.17 -4.04 -14.51
CA ARG A 273 20.00 -3.73 -15.32
C ARG A 273 19.24 -2.59 -14.66
N ASP A 274 19.04 -1.51 -15.40
CA ASP A 274 18.13 -0.43 -15.00
C ASP A 274 16.68 -0.83 -15.31
N THR A 275 15.77 -0.60 -14.36
CA THR A 275 14.35 -0.89 -14.54
C THR A 275 13.54 0.26 -15.14
N THR A 276 14.18 1.41 -15.38
CA THR A 276 13.62 2.72 -15.79
C THR A 276 12.68 3.36 -14.77
N ILE A 277 12.63 2.83 -13.54
CA ILE A 277 11.76 3.31 -12.47
C ILE A 277 12.13 4.71 -12.00
N ALA A 278 13.42 5.03 -11.89
CA ALA A 278 13.86 6.38 -11.50
C ALA A 278 13.38 7.45 -12.49
N GLU A 279 13.46 7.18 -13.79
CA GLU A 279 12.96 8.09 -14.82
C GLU A 279 11.43 8.24 -14.74
N ASN A 280 10.70 7.13 -14.69
CA ASN A 280 9.23 7.11 -14.75
C ASN A 280 8.55 7.56 -13.46
N THR A 281 9.29 7.63 -12.35
CA THR A 281 8.81 8.18 -11.08
C THR A 281 9.42 9.53 -10.76
N LYS A 282 10.16 10.15 -11.70
CA LYS A 282 10.83 11.46 -11.52
C LYS A 282 11.75 11.49 -10.29
N GLY A 283 12.42 10.38 -10.03
CA GLY A 283 13.40 10.22 -8.96
C GLY A 283 12.81 9.86 -7.60
N VAL A 284 11.50 9.58 -7.47
CA VAL A 284 10.91 9.11 -6.21
C VAL A 284 11.59 7.83 -5.72
N ALA A 285 11.85 6.88 -6.61
CA ALA A 285 12.57 5.67 -6.28
C ALA A 285 13.46 5.19 -7.44
N GLY A 286 14.55 4.52 -7.11
CA GLY A 286 15.45 3.87 -8.05
C GLY A 286 15.42 2.37 -7.80
N VAL A 287 15.25 1.58 -8.85
CA VAL A 287 15.24 0.11 -8.74
C VAL A 287 16.20 -0.45 -9.78
N GLN A 288 17.18 -1.22 -9.35
CA GLN A 288 18.17 -1.82 -10.23
C GLN A 288 18.38 -3.28 -9.84
N VAL A 289 18.64 -4.12 -10.84
CA VAL A 289 19.13 -5.47 -10.58
C VAL A 289 20.63 -5.49 -10.82
N VAL A 290 21.38 -5.92 -9.82
CA VAL A 290 22.84 -5.87 -9.80
C VAL A 290 23.40 -7.28 -9.89
N ARG A 291 24.43 -7.48 -10.72
CA ARG A 291 25.17 -8.73 -10.91
C ARG A 291 26.66 -8.50 -10.78
N LYS A 292 27.41 -9.58 -10.57
CA LYS A 292 28.87 -9.55 -10.65
C LYS A 292 29.32 -9.01 -12.01
N GLY A 293 30.19 -8.02 -11.98
CA GLY A 293 30.79 -7.37 -13.13
C GLY A 293 32.31 -7.55 -13.15
N GLN A 294 32.98 -6.64 -13.86
CA GLN A 294 34.44 -6.58 -13.92
C GLN A 294 34.98 -5.57 -12.90
N GLY A 295 36.16 -5.84 -12.37
CA GLY A 295 36.83 -4.99 -11.37
C GLY A 295 36.70 -5.51 -9.95
N GLU A 296 37.39 -4.85 -9.03
CA GLU A 296 37.42 -5.22 -7.62
C GLU A 296 36.40 -4.42 -6.83
N PRO A 297 35.58 -5.05 -5.97
CA PRO A 297 34.70 -4.33 -5.06
C PRO A 297 35.47 -3.39 -4.13
N VAL A 298 34.96 -2.18 -3.95
CA VAL A 298 35.56 -1.12 -3.13
C VAL A 298 34.62 -0.69 -2.00
N TRP A 299 35.18 0.02 -1.03
CA TRP A 299 34.39 0.71 -0.02
C TRP A 299 33.67 1.91 -0.64
N ALA A 300 32.43 2.14 -0.22
CA ALA A 300 31.62 3.25 -0.67
C ALA A 300 30.67 3.75 0.43
N THR A 301 30.21 4.99 0.26
CA THR A 301 29.09 5.58 1.02
C THR A 301 28.04 6.11 0.04
N HIS A 302 26.81 6.35 0.51
CA HIS A 302 25.77 7.03 -0.24
C HIS A 302 25.04 8.07 0.61
N ASP A 303 24.26 8.94 -0.04
CA ASP A 303 23.42 9.94 0.63
C ASP A 303 21.91 9.72 0.46
N THR A 304 21.48 8.59 -0.15
CA THR A 304 20.05 8.24 -0.22
C THR A 304 19.46 7.91 1.15
N ASP A 305 18.18 8.26 1.33
CA ASP A 305 17.45 8.17 2.61
C ASP A 305 17.13 6.71 2.97
N ILE A 306 16.72 5.94 1.97
CA ILE A 306 16.46 4.51 2.07
C ILE A 306 17.31 3.79 1.03
N HIS A 307 18.16 2.86 1.46
CA HIS A 307 18.91 1.95 0.60
C HIS A 307 18.63 0.51 1.02
N PHE A 308 17.71 -0.14 0.33
CA PHE A 308 17.31 -1.53 0.58
C PHE A 308 17.89 -2.44 -0.49
N THR A 309 18.43 -3.59 -0.09
CA THR A 309 18.90 -4.62 -1.03
C THR A 309 18.42 -6.00 -0.60
N PHE A 310 17.99 -6.80 -1.58
CA PHE A 310 17.60 -8.20 -1.42
C PHE A 310 18.45 -9.12 -2.29
N VAL A 311 18.95 -10.22 -1.73
CA VAL A 311 19.74 -11.22 -2.44
C VAL A 311 18.79 -12.21 -3.14
N MET A 312 18.68 -12.11 -4.46
CA MET A 312 17.79 -12.98 -5.25
C MET A 312 18.40 -14.34 -5.54
N THR A 313 19.71 -14.41 -5.78
CA THR A 313 20.47 -15.65 -5.98
C THR A 313 21.95 -15.42 -5.70
N GLY A 314 22.70 -16.50 -5.54
CA GLY A 314 24.12 -16.49 -5.22
C GLY A 314 24.41 -15.99 -3.80
N GLU A 315 25.64 -15.51 -3.61
CA GLU A 315 26.16 -15.08 -2.33
C GLU A 315 27.02 -13.81 -2.47
N VAL A 316 27.00 -12.98 -1.42
CA VAL A 316 27.87 -11.79 -1.31
C VAL A 316 28.18 -11.52 0.15
N THR A 317 29.37 -10.98 0.43
CA THR A 317 29.76 -10.56 1.78
C THR A 317 29.51 -9.05 1.93
N LEU A 318 28.61 -8.66 2.85
CA LEU A 318 28.41 -7.27 3.23
C LEU A 318 29.37 -6.91 4.38
N GLU A 319 30.35 -6.08 4.09
CA GLU A 319 31.23 -5.45 5.07
C GLU A 319 30.69 -4.05 5.39
N GLY A 320 30.64 -3.71 6.68
CA GLY A 320 30.24 -2.38 7.15
C GLY A 320 31.24 -1.85 8.16
N GLU A 321 31.51 -0.55 8.15
CA GLU A 321 32.44 0.04 9.09
C GLU A 321 32.05 -0.23 10.55
N GLY A 322 33.02 -0.64 11.36
CA GLY A 322 32.78 -0.98 12.76
C GLY A 322 31.91 -2.22 12.99
N ARG A 323 31.60 -3.02 11.96
CA ARG A 323 30.80 -4.24 12.06
C ARG A 323 31.56 -5.47 11.59
N ALA A 324 31.16 -6.63 12.11
CA ALA A 324 31.61 -7.90 11.56
C ALA A 324 30.99 -8.12 10.17
N PRO A 325 31.71 -8.73 9.21
CA PRO A 325 31.14 -9.04 7.90
C PRO A 325 29.96 -10.00 7.97
N TYR A 326 28.98 -9.80 7.09
CA TYR A 326 27.82 -10.67 6.92
C TYR A 326 27.92 -11.40 5.58
N ARG A 327 28.11 -12.71 5.59
CA ARG A 327 27.92 -13.53 4.37
C ARG A 327 26.42 -13.70 4.14
N LEU A 328 25.93 -13.14 3.04
CA LEU A 328 24.53 -13.12 2.65
C LEU A 328 24.27 -14.14 1.55
N GLU A 329 23.12 -14.79 1.60
CA GLU A 329 22.67 -15.80 0.65
C GLU A 329 21.25 -15.50 0.13
N GLN A 330 20.76 -16.27 -0.83
CA GLN A 330 19.42 -16.11 -1.40
C GLN A 330 18.34 -15.96 -0.32
N GLY A 331 17.53 -14.91 -0.44
CA GLY A 331 16.44 -14.61 0.48
C GLY A 331 16.80 -13.67 1.62
N ASP A 332 18.09 -13.37 1.81
CA ASP A 332 18.56 -12.37 2.75
C ASP A 332 18.31 -10.95 2.22
N ALA A 333 18.14 -10.01 3.12
CA ALA A 333 17.98 -8.60 2.81
C ALA A 333 18.79 -7.73 3.77
N PHE A 334 19.09 -6.50 3.35
CA PHE A 334 19.75 -5.53 4.21
C PHE A 334 19.38 -4.10 3.85
N VAL A 335 19.62 -3.20 4.81
CA VAL A 335 19.50 -1.75 4.66
C VAL A 335 20.82 -1.09 5.05
N ILE A 336 21.27 -0.14 4.26
CA ILE A 336 22.45 0.69 4.53
C ILE A 336 21.98 2.12 4.84
N PRO A 337 22.35 2.70 6.00
CA PRO A 337 22.03 4.08 6.30
C PRO A 337 22.97 5.04 5.55
N PRO A 338 22.52 6.26 5.21
CA PRO A 338 23.37 7.24 4.54
C PRO A 338 24.65 7.55 5.33
N GLY A 339 25.74 7.78 4.60
CA GLY A 339 27.05 8.11 5.14
C GLY A 339 27.83 6.93 5.73
N MET A 340 27.22 5.75 5.92
CA MET A 340 27.92 4.59 6.45
C MET A 340 28.79 3.92 5.38
N ARG A 341 30.08 3.72 5.68
CA ARG A 341 30.99 3.03 4.75
C ARG A 341 30.67 1.54 4.71
N THR A 342 30.43 1.03 3.50
CA THR A 342 30.15 -0.38 3.24
C THR A 342 30.90 -0.89 2.01
N LYS A 343 31.06 -2.20 1.92
CA LYS A 343 31.64 -2.90 0.76
C LYS A 343 30.90 -4.21 0.55
N LEU A 344 30.50 -4.48 -0.69
CA LEU A 344 29.96 -5.77 -1.12
C LEU A 344 31.09 -6.62 -1.71
N SER A 345 31.74 -7.45 -0.89
CA SER A 345 32.90 -8.26 -1.28
C SER A 345 32.55 -9.71 -1.61
N GLU A 346 33.49 -10.39 -2.25
CA GLU A 346 33.41 -11.83 -2.55
C GLU A 346 32.11 -12.27 -3.26
N PRO A 347 31.63 -11.54 -4.30
CA PRO A 347 30.43 -11.95 -5.02
C PRO A 347 30.64 -13.30 -5.72
N SER A 348 29.70 -14.22 -5.52
CA SER A 348 29.63 -15.45 -6.32
C SER A 348 29.38 -15.12 -7.80
N ASP A 349 29.71 -16.05 -8.70
CA ASP A 349 29.55 -15.83 -10.14
C ASP A 349 28.10 -15.66 -10.57
N ASP A 350 27.17 -16.23 -9.81
CA ASP A 350 25.73 -16.23 -10.04
C ASP A 350 24.96 -15.20 -9.19
N VAL A 351 25.66 -14.28 -8.50
CA VAL A 351 24.99 -13.33 -7.61
C VAL A 351 24.05 -12.40 -8.39
N GLU A 352 22.81 -12.29 -7.92
CA GLU A 352 21.87 -11.26 -8.35
C GLU A 352 21.24 -10.57 -7.14
N LEU A 353 21.30 -9.24 -7.12
CA LEU A 353 20.75 -8.41 -6.06
C LEU A 353 19.66 -7.52 -6.63
N LEU A 354 18.54 -7.40 -5.92
CA LEU A 354 17.54 -6.36 -6.15
C LEU A 354 17.88 -5.18 -5.23
N GLU A 355 18.25 -4.05 -5.82
CA GLU A 355 18.49 -2.81 -5.07
C GLU A 355 17.33 -1.83 -5.28
N VAL A 356 16.82 -1.27 -4.18
CA VAL A 356 15.77 -0.26 -4.16
C VAL A 356 16.23 0.93 -3.32
N THR A 357 16.15 2.13 -3.90
CA THR A 357 16.61 3.37 -3.26
C THR A 357 15.52 4.43 -3.30
N LEU A 358 15.39 5.21 -2.22
CA LEU A 358 14.50 6.37 -2.15
C LEU A 358 15.23 7.53 -1.45
N PRO A 359 15.46 8.68 -2.13
CA PRO A 359 15.18 8.92 -3.54
C PRO A 359 16.02 8.03 -4.48
N GLY A 360 15.55 7.91 -5.73
CA GLY A 360 16.20 7.09 -6.76
C GLY A 360 17.43 7.71 -7.41
N VAL A 361 17.66 9.00 -7.21
CA VAL A 361 18.87 9.72 -7.65
C VAL A 361 19.62 10.18 -6.40
N PHE A 362 20.86 9.76 -6.27
CA PHE A 362 21.68 9.98 -5.09
C PHE A 362 23.17 9.88 -5.45
N ASN A 363 24.03 10.38 -4.58
CA ASN A 363 25.48 10.34 -4.73
C ASN A 363 26.05 9.07 -4.11
N THR A 364 27.14 8.57 -4.68
CA THR A 364 27.94 7.49 -4.12
C THR A 364 29.40 7.89 -4.14
N ASP A 365 30.02 7.96 -2.97
CA ASP A 365 31.43 8.30 -2.83
C ASP A 365 32.25 7.02 -2.62
N LEU A 366 33.23 6.80 -3.49
CA LEU A 366 34.16 5.66 -3.40
C LEU A 366 35.34 6.02 -2.49
N GLY A 367 35.67 5.16 -1.51
CA GLY A 367 36.76 5.42 -0.56
C GLY A 367 36.70 4.64 0.74
#